data_AF-A0A0Q3FUT6-F1
#
_entry.id   AF-A0A0Q3FUT6-F1
#
_cell.length_a   1.000
_cell.length_b   1.000
_cell.length_c   1.000
_cell.angle_alpha   90.00
_cell.angle_beta   90.00
_cell.angle_gamma   90.00
#
_symmetry.space_group_name_H-M   'P 1'
#
loop_
_entity.id
_entity.type
_entity.pdbx_description
1 polymer ?
#
loop_
_entity_poly.entity_id
_entity_poly.type
_entity_poly.pdbx_seq_one_letter_code
_entity_poly.pdbx_strand_id
1 'polypeptide(L)'
;MSGSSSELFGFIASELAKFVADEDKGNSSSNGKKRELGFTFSFPVRQLSIASGTLVKWTKAFSIDDAVGEDVVAELQTAMEKQGLDMHVAALINDAVGTLAGARYYDEDVIAGVIFGTGTNAAYVEKANAIPKWEGELPNSGDMVINMEWGNFYSPHLPVTEYDQALDSESLNPGEQIYEKLTSGMYLGEIVRRVLLKLSLQCAIFGDIDHTHLKTHFLLRTPHISAMHHDETPDLKIVAEKLEENLEITGTSLETRKIVVEICDIVARRAARLAAAGVAGILKKLGRDGPTEKHRSVIAIDGGLFEHYSKFSKCLETTLCELLGEEASELVAVKHVDDGSGIGAALIAASQSRYRNTE
;
A
#
# COMPACT_ATOMS: atom_id res chain seq x y z
N MET A 1 -9.40 -10.92 -7.76
CA MET A 1 -8.64 -11.79 -8.67
C MET A 1 -8.68 -13.19 -8.12
N SER A 2 -9.25 -14.11 -8.89
CA SER A 2 -9.38 -15.53 -8.58
C SER A 2 -8.82 -16.33 -9.75
N GLY A 3 -8.24 -17.49 -9.47
CA GLY A 3 -7.58 -18.34 -10.46
C GLY A 3 -6.66 -19.35 -9.77
N SER A 4 -5.73 -19.92 -10.53
CA SER A 4 -4.69 -20.82 -10.02
C SER A 4 -3.32 -20.12 -9.88
N SER A 5 -2.46 -20.67 -9.02
CA SER A 5 -1.06 -20.25 -8.88
C SER A 5 -0.36 -20.25 -10.25
N SER A 6 -0.54 -21.33 -11.01
CA SER A 6 0.08 -21.47 -12.33
C SER A 6 -0.34 -20.38 -13.33
N GLU A 7 -1.59 -19.90 -13.28
CA GLU A 7 -2.05 -18.81 -14.15
C GLU A 7 -1.41 -17.48 -13.75
N LEU A 8 -1.35 -17.18 -12.45
CA LEU A 8 -0.75 -15.95 -11.94
C LEU A 8 0.75 -15.89 -12.28
N PHE A 9 1.53 -16.88 -11.86
CA PHE A 9 2.98 -16.88 -12.07
C PHE A 9 3.34 -17.09 -13.54
N GLY A 10 2.54 -17.86 -14.29
CA GLY A 10 2.67 -17.99 -15.74
C GLY A 10 2.48 -16.66 -16.47
N PHE A 11 1.48 -15.86 -16.07
CA PHE A 11 1.28 -14.52 -16.59
C PHE A 11 2.47 -13.61 -16.27
N ILE A 12 2.93 -13.57 -15.01
CA ILE A 12 4.10 -12.77 -14.60
C ILE A 12 5.35 -13.15 -15.42
N ALA A 13 5.65 -14.44 -15.54
CA ALA A 13 6.78 -14.92 -16.33
C ALA A 13 6.66 -14.55 -17.82
N SER A 14 5.45 -14.54 -18.38
CA SER A 14 5.23 -14.13 -19.78
C SER A 14 5.47 -12.64 -20.00
N GLU A 15 5.10 -11.77 -19.05
CA GLU A 15 5.38 -10.34 -19.11
C GLU A 15 6.88 -10.06 -18.92
N LEU A 16 7.55 -10.79 -18.02
CA LEU A 16 9.01 -10.73 -17.87
C LEU A 16 9.72 -11.13 -19.18
N ALA A 17 9.25 -12.17 -19.87
CA ALA A 17 9.84 -12.60 -21.13
C ALA A 17 9.73 -11.54 -22.23
N LYS A 18 8.58 -10.83 -22.31
CA LYS A 18 8.42 -9.69 -23.22
C LYS A 18 9.38 -8.56 -22.88
N PHE A 19 9.48 -8.21 -21.60
CA PHE A 19 10.39 -7.15 -21.13
C PHE A 19 11.86 -7.45 -21.48
N VAL A 20 12.33 -8.66 -21.18
CA VAL A 20 13.71 -9.08 -21.49
C VAL A 20 13.97 -9.07 -22.99
N ALA A 21 13.02 -9.56 -23.79
CA ALA A 21 13.14 -9.54 -25.25
C ALA A 21 13.21 -8.13 -25.83
N ASP A 22 12.56 -7.15 -25.20
CA ASP A 22 12.63 -5.74 -25.59
C ASP A 22 13.95 -5.08 -25.14
N GLU A 23 14.47 -5.40 -23.94
CA GLU A 23 15.79 -4.93 -23.51
C GLU A 23 16.93 -5.48 -24.39
N ASP A 24 16.88 -6.76 -24.75
CA ASP A 24 17.92 -7.42 -25.54
C ASP A 24 18.00 -6.86 -26.98
N LYS A 25 16.93 -6.25 -27.49
CA LYS A 25 16.96 -5.49 -28.77
C LYS A 25 17.77 -4.20 -28.68
N GLY A 26 17.97 -3.66 -27.47
CA GLY A 26 18.66 -2.39 -27.21
C GLY A 26 20.11 -2.52 -26.75
N ASN A 27 20.49 -3.62 -26.10
CA ASN A 27 21.88 -3.90 -25.70
C ASN A 27 22.07 -5.40 -25.39
N SER A 28 22.72 -6.12 -26.29
CA SER A 28 22.99 -7.55 -26.13
C SER A 28 24.36 -7.79 -25.52
N SER A 29 24.45 -7.90 -24.20
CA SER A 29 25.65 -8.41 -23.53
C SER A 29 25.29 -9.15 -22.24
N SER A 30 24.71 -10.35 -22.36
CA SER A 30 24.78 -11.31 -21.27
C SER A 30 26.21 -11.87 -21.26
N ASN A 31 27.03 -11.44 -20.30
CA ASN A 31 28.42 -11.93 -20.12
C ASN A 31 28.46 -13.39 -19.59
N GLY A 32 27.57 -14.26 -20.06
CA GLY A 32 27.35 -15.61 -19.52
C GLY A 32 26.80 -15.64 -18.08
N LYS A 33 26.41 -14.47 -17.53
CA LYS A 33 25.79 -14.35 -16.21
C LYS A 33 24.27 -14.39 -16.34
N LYS A 34 23.64 -15.34 -15.64
CA LYS A 34 22.19 -15.44 -15.49
C LYS A 34 21.67 -14.25 -14.67
N ARG A 35 20.67 -13.52 -15.19
CA ARG A 35 20.18 -12.25 -14.60
C ARG A 35 19.61 -12.48 -13.20
N GLU A 36 19.72 -11.47 -12.35
CA GLU A 36 19.26 -11.49 -10.95
C GLU A 36 18.04 -10.58 -10.80
N LEU A 37 16.94 -11.13 -10.29
CA LEU A 37 15.66 -10.44 -10.11
C LEU A 37 15.41 -10.19 -8.62
N GLY A 38 15.07 -8.96 -8.27
CA GLY A 38 14.38 -8.65 -7.02
C GLY A 38 12.87 -8.80 -7.24
N PHE A 39 12.23 -9.67 -6.47
CA PHE A 39 10.81 -9.95 -6.56
C PHE A 39 10.06 -9.26 -5.42
N THR A 40 9.47 -8.10 -5.71
CA THR A 40 8.53 -7.46 -4.80
C THR A 40 7.19 -8.20 -4.82
N PHE A 41 6.85 -8.80 -3.69
CA PHE A 41 5.61 -9.54 -3.50
C PHE A 41 4.87 -8.99 -2.27
N SER A 42 3.93 -8.07 -2.53
CA SER A 42 3.21 -7.27 -1.54
C SER A 42 2.10 -8.04 -0.81
N PHE A 43 2.41 -9.20 -0.24
CA PHE A 43 1.49 -10.01 0.54
C PHE A 43 2.18 -10.56 1.79
N PRO A 44 1.40 -10.96 2.82
CA PRO A 44 1.96 -11.59 4.00
C PRO A 44 2.69 -12.88 3.65
N VAL A 45 4.02 -12.85 3.78
CA VAL A 45 4.90 -14.00 3.51
C VAL A 45 5.66 -14.35 4.78
N ARG A 46 5.72 -15.64 5.10
CA ARG A 46 6.65 -16.18 6.08
C ARG A 46 7.98 -16.41 5.39
N GLN A 47 8.86 -15.41 5.47
CA GLN A 47 10.16 -15.43 4.82
C GLN A 47 11.10 -16.43 5.53
N LEU A 48 11.61 -17.40 4.78
CA LEU A 48 12.52 -18.44 5.27
C LEU A 48 13.98 -18.08 5.01
N SER A 49 14.22 -17.34 3.92
CA SER A 49 15.50 -16.72 3.58
C SER A 49 15.26 -15.48 2.72
N ILE A 50 16.30 -14.73 2.37
CA ILE A 50 16.13 -13.55 1.50
C ILE A 50 15.52 -13.90 0.13
N ALA A 51 15.68 -15.13 -0.36
CA ALA A 51 15.18 -15.59 -1.66
C ALA A 51 14.20 -16.77 -1.54
N SER A 52 13.45 -16.86 -0.44
CA SER A 52 12.41 -17.89 -0.26
C SER A 52 11.37 -17.42 0.75
N GLY A 53 10.10 -17.69 0.48
CA GLY A 53 9.04 -17.32 1.41
C GLY A 53 7.70 -17.95 1.09
N THR A 54 7.08 -18.50 2.14
CA THR A 54 5.77 -19.12 2.04
C THR A 54 4.66 -18.08 2.13
N LEU A 55 3.74 -18.03 1.17
CA LEU A 55 2.55 -17.19 1.28
C LEU A 55 1.71 -17.63 2.48
N VAL A 56 1.45 -16.71 3.42
CA VAL A 56 0.64 -17.00 4.61
C VAL A 56 -0.84 -16.93 4.27
N LYS A 57 -1.25 -15.87 3.57
CA LYS A 57 -2.61 -15.65 3.10
C LYS A 57 -2.66 -14.50 2.11
N TRP A 58 -3.66 -14.52 1.25
CA TRP A 58 -3.98 -13.38 0.41
C TRP A 58 -4.62 -12.25 1.22
N THR A 59 -4.29 -11.02 0.84
CA THR A 59 -4.95 -9.80 1.30
C THR A 59 -5.50 -9.05 0.09
N LYS A 60 -6.13 -7.89 0.33
CA LYS A 60 -6.76 -7.10 -0.74
C LYS A 60 -7.85 -7.94 -1.44
N ALA A 61 -8.01 -7.79 -2.75
CA ALA A 61 -9.01 -8.51 -3.54
C ALA A 61 -8.50 -9.83 -4.15
N PHE A 62 -7.48 -10.49 -3.59
CA PHE A 62 -6.91 -11.74 -4.12
C PHE A 62 -7.47 -12.99 -3.42
N SER A 63 -7.68 -14.07 -4.19
CA SER A 63 -8.14 -15.38 -3.70
C SER A 63 -7.67 -16.48 -4.67
N ILE A 64 -6.47 -17.02 -4.42
CA ILE A 64 -5.84 -18.09 -5.21
C ILE A 64 -5.42 -19.19 -4.23
N ASP A 65 -6.28 -20.17 -4.04
CA ASP A 65 -6.19 -21.10 -2.90
C ASP A 65 -4.95 -22.01 -2.95
N ASP A 66 -4.54 -22.43 -4.15
CA ASP A 66 -3.40 -23.33 -4.37
C ASP A 66 -2.03 -22.66 -4.19
N ALA A 67 -1.97 -21.33 -4.04
CA ALA A 67 -0.74 -20.62 -3.73
C ALA A 67 -0.49 -20.45 -2.22
N VAL A 68 -1.53 -20.64 -1.38
CA VAL A 68 -1.42 -20.45 0.07
C VAL A 68 -0.64 -21.62 0.68
N GLY A 69 0.41 -21.32 1.44
CA GLY A 69 1.30 -22.35 2.00
C GLY A 69 2.45 -22.75 1.06
N GLU A 70 2.49 -22.23 -0.16
CA GLU A 70 3.56 -22.49 -1.14
C GLU A 70 4.64 -21.41 -1.15
N ASP A 71 5.85 -21.78 -1.60
CA ASP A 71 6.95 -20.84 -1.79
C ASP A 71 6.80 -20.07 -3.11
N VAL A 72 6.45 -18.79 -3.00
CA VAL A 72 6.16 -17.93 -4.16
C VAL A 72 7.39 -17.69 -5.04
N VAL A 73 8.60 -17.85 -4.50
CA VAL A 73 9.83 -17.77 -5.29
C VAL A 73 9.98 -19.02 -6.15
N ALA A 74 9.70 -20.20 -5.59
CA ALA A 74 9.76 -21.45 -6.34
C ALA A 74 8.72 -21.50 -7.46
N GLU A 75 7.51 -21.00 -7.19
CA GLU A 75 6.44 -20.86 -8.19
C GLU A 75 6.86 -19.94 -9.35
N LEU A 76 7.40 -18.75 -9.04
CA LEU A 76 7.89 -17.82 -10.07
C LEU A 76 9.09 -18.39 -10.83
N GLN A 77 10.04 -19.02 -10.14
CA GLN A 77 11.22 -19.64 -10.75
C GLN A 77 10.82 -20.73 -11.75
N THR A 78 9.87 -21.59 -11.37
CA THR A 78 9.31 -22.63 -12.24
C THR A 78 8.61 -22.03 -13.46
N ALA A 79 7.85 -20.95 -13.28
CA ALA A 79 7.19 -20.26 -14.38
C ALA A 79 8.19 -19.60 -15.35
N MET A 80 9.26 -18.97 -14.84
CA MET A 80 10.33 -18.39 -15.65
C MET A 80 11.08 -19.45 -16.46
N GLU A 81 11.37 -20.61 -15.86
CA GLU A 81 12.04 -21.73 -16.54
C GLU A 81 11.19 -22.30 -17.68
N LYS A 82 9.87 -22.42 -17.49
CA LYS A 82 8.93 -22.82 -18.55
C LYS A 82 8.90 -21.84 -19.72
N GLN A 83 9.16 -20.55 -19.47
CA GLN A 83 9.26 -19.51 -20.50
C GLN A 83 10.67 -19.41 -21.11
N GLY A 84 11.63 -20.22 -20.65
CA GLY A 84 13.02 -20.20 -21.14
C GLY A 84 13.83 -18.98 -20.71
N LEU A 85 13.44 -18.30 -19.63
CA LEU A 85 14.14 -17.12 -19.13
C LEU A 85 15.41 -17.51 -18.36
N ASP A 86 16.56 -16.98 -18.79
CA ASP A 86 17.83 -17.14 -18.05
C ASP A 86 17.94 -16.14 -16.91
N MET A 87 17.07 -16.30 -15.91
CA MET A 87 16.96 -15.41 -14.75
C MET A 87 16.68 -16.19 -13.46
N HIS A 88 17.09 -15.64 -12.33
CA HIS A 88 16.73 -16.19 -11.04
C HIS A 88 16.34 -15.09 -10.04
N VAL A 89 15.47 -15.44 -9.10
CA VAL A 89 15.10 -14.55 -8.01
C VAL A 89 16.22 -14.53 -6.98
N ALA A 90 16.87 -13.37 -6.83
CA ALA A 90 17.94 -13.17 -5.84
C ALA A 90 17.41 -12.66 -4.50
N ALA A 91 16.25 -12.00 -4.50
CA ALA A 91 15.59 -11.53 -3.30
C ALA A 91 14.07 -11.52 -3.47
N LEU A 92 13.34 -11.96 -2.44
CA LEU A 92 11.92 -11.76 -2.24
C LEU A 92 11.75 -10.65 -1.20
N ILE A 93 10.99 -9.61 -1.54
CA ILE A 93 10.79 -8.47 -0.66
C ILE A 93 9.33 -8.04 -0.59
N ASN A 94 8.94 -7.44 0.53
CA ASN A 94 7.68 -6.71 0.64
C ASN A 94 7.84 -5.29 0.04
N ASP A 95 6.75 -4.70 -0.46
CA ASP A 95 6.76 -3.35 -1.05
C ASP A 95 7.26 -2.28 -0.07
N ALA A 96 6.78 -2.27 1.18
CA ALA A 96 7.23 -1.30 2.18
C ALA A 96 8.73 -1.43 2.49
N VAL A 97 9.26 -2.67 2.46
CA VAL A 97 10.70 -2.95 2.59
C VAL A 97 11.47 -2.43 1.38
N GLY A 98 10.92 -2.61 0.17
CA GLY A 98 11.45 -2.05 -1.06
C GLY A 98 11.51 -0.52 -0.99
N THR A 99 10.39 0.14 -0.67
CA THR A 99 10.31 1.60 -0.50
C THR A 99 11.33 2.11 0.52
N LEU A 100 11.48 1.42 1.66
CA LEU A 100 12.49 1.75 2.66
C LEU A 100 13.91 1.64 2.07
N ALA A 101 14.25 0.52 1.43
CA ALA A 101 15.58 0.30 0.88
C ALA A 101 15.93 1.25 -0.27
N GLY A 102 14.99 1.47 -1.19
CA GLY A 102 15.14 2.39 -2.32
C GLY A 102 15.37 3.83 -1.85
N ALA A 103 14.58 4.29 -0.88
CA ALA A 103 14.74 5.64 -0.33
C ALA A 103 16.02 5.79 0.50
N ARG A 104 16.33 4.80 1.35
CA ARG A 104 17.51 4.83 2.23
C ARG A 104 18.83 4.81 1.48
N TYR A 105 18.85 4.26 0.26
CA TYR A 105 20.01 4.32 -0.62
C TYR A 105 20.42 5.76 -0.98
N TYR A 106 19.47 6.69 -1.08
CA TYR A 106 19.73 8.09 -1.40
C TYR A 106 19.73 9.02 -0.18
N ASP A 107 19.14 8.59 0.93
CA ASP A 107 19.00 9.39 2.16
C ASP A 107 19.12 8.49 3.40
N GLU A 108 20.28 8.51 4.06
CA GLU A 108 20.58 7.65 5.22
C GLU A 108 19.67 7.93 6.44
N ASP A 109 19.00 9.08 6.46
CA ASP A 109 18.04 9.47 7.50
C ASP A 109 16.67 8.76 7.34
N VAL A 110 16.45 7.98 6.27
CA VAL A 110 15.21 7.22 6.06
C VAL A 110 15.11 6.07 7.05
N ILE A 111 14.16 6.16 7.97
CA ILE A 111 13.95 5.17 9.05
C ILE A 111 12.77 4.23 8.77
N ALA A 112 11.84 4.63 7.90
CA ALA A 112 10.67 3.84 7.56
C ALA A 112 10.25 4.05 6.11
N GLY A 113 9.77 2.96 5.49
CA GLY A 113 9.06 2.95 4.21
C GLY A 113 7.60 2.62 4.47
N VAL A 114 6.69 3.37 3.87
CA VAL A 114 5.25 3.27 4.12
C VAL A 114 4.51 3.24 2.78
N ILE A 115 3.51 2.36 2.68
CA ILE A 115 2.65 2.24 1.53
C ILE A 115 1.27 2.78 1.88
N PHE A 116 0.81 3.78 1.14
CA PHE A 116 -0.58 4.23 1.11
C PHE A 116 -1.08 4.15 -0.32
N GLY A 117 -1.60 2.98 -0.71
CA GLY A 117 -2.10 2.70 -2.05
C GLY A 117 -3.40 1.90 -2.01
N THR A 118 -3.52 0.85 -2.82
CA THR A 118 -4.65 -0.09 -2.77
C THR A 118 -4.77 -0.71 -1.37
N GLY A 119 -3.66 -1.20 -0.84
CA GLY A 119 -3.52 -1.59 0.56
C GLY A 119 -2.73 -0.55 1.36
N THR A 120 -2.42 -0.88 2.61
CA THR A 120 -1.44 -0.11 3.38
C THR A 120 -0.52 -1.03 4.18
N ASN A 121 0.76 -0.69 4.19
CA ASN A 121 1.76 -1.39 4.99
C ASN A 121 2.88 -0.43 5.41
N ALA A 122 3.71 -0.85 6.35
CA ALA A 122 4.93 -0.15 6.71
C ALA A 122 6.06 -1.13 7.02
N ALA A 123 7.27 -0.67 6.75
CA ALA A 123 8.50 -1.30 7.20
C ALA A 123 9.42 -0.27 7.83
N TYR A 124 10.16 -0.67 8.85
CA TYR A 124 11.11 0.22 9.54
C TYR A 124 12.37 -0.53 9.97
N VAL A 125 13.43 0.21 10.31
CA VAL A 125 14.69 -0.35 10.81
C VAL A 125 14.65 -0.46 12.33
N GLU A 126 14.69 -1.67 12.86
CA GLU A 126 14.69 -2.00 14.30
C GLU A 126 16.07 -2.46 14.75
N LYS A 127 16.38 -2.30 16.04
CA LYS A 127 17.56 -2.95 16.63
C LYS A 127 17.31 -4.46 16.75
N ALA A 128 18.19 -5.27 16.17
CA ALA A 128 18.00 -6.72 16.13
C ALA A 128 17.86 -7.34 17.54
N ASN A 129 18.57 -6.79 18.53
CA ASN A 129 18.47 -7.21 19.93
C ASN A 129 17.14 -6.82 20.62
N ALA A 130 16.34 -5.95 20.02
CA ALA A 130 15.03 -5.53 20.52
C ALA A 130 13.89 -6.43 20.00
N ILE A 131 14.19 -7.48 19.23
CA ILE A 131 13.22 -8.41 18.64
C ILE A 131 13.18 -9.71 19.47
N PRO A 132 12.21 -9.90 20.39
CA PRO A 132 12.24 -11.04 21.31
C PRO A 132 12.01 -12.40 20.63
N LYS A 133 11.39 -12.41 19.46
CA LYS A 133 11.10 -13.62 18.67
C LYS A 133 12.26 -14.03 17.74
N TRP A 134 13.34 -13.27 17.68
CA TRP A 134 14.48 -13.57 16.82
C TRP A 134 15.37 -14.63 17.50
N GLU A 135 15.51 -15.79 16.86
CA GLU A 135 16.30 -16.91 17.38
C GLU A 135 17.61 -17.13 16.61
N GLY A 136 17.85 -16.37 15.54
CA GLY A 136 19.06 -16.48 14.70
C GLY A 136 20.25 -15.68 15.22
N GLU A 137 21.39 -15.80 14.53
CA GLU A 137 22.54 -14.92 14.80
C GLU A 137 22.17 -13.45 14.52
N LEU A 138 22.68 -12.54 15.35
CA LEU A 138 22.46 -11.12 15.13
C LEU A 138 23.22 -10.67 13.87
N PRO A 139 22.60 -9.85 13.02
CA PRO A 139 23.31 -9.29 11.87
C PRO A 139 24.47 -8.42 12.33
N ASN A 140 25.57 -8.39 11.56
CA ASN A 140 26.76 -7.60 11.88
C ASN A 140 26.48 -6.10 12.06
N SER A 141 25.46 -5.58 11.39
CA SER A 141 25.00 -4.19 11.55
C SER A 141 24.37 -3.91 12.92
N GLY A 142 23.87 -4.94 13.60
CA GLY A 142 23.01 -4.80 14.78
C GLY A 142 21.57 -4.38 14.46
N ASP A 143 21.25 -4.15 13.18
CA ASP A 143 19.96 -3.66 12.70
C ASP A 143 19.23 -4.71 11.88
N MET A 144 17.90 -4.74 11.99
CA MET A 144 17.01 -5.64 11.27
C MET A 144 15.81 -4.86 10.73
N VAL A 145 15.48 -5.07 9.44
CA VAL A 145 14.27 -4.48 8.87
C VAL A 145 13.04 -5.29 9.32
N ILE A 146 12.02 -4.59 9.82
CA ILE A 146 10.73 -5.17 10.19
C ILE A 146 9.71 -4.80 9.14
N ASN A 147 9.17 -5.79 8.42
CA ASN A 147 7.88 -5.66 7.75
C ASN A 147 6.77 -5.79 8.81
N MET A 148 5.96 -4.74 8.99
CA MET A 148 4.96 -4.71 10.05
C MET A 148 3.68 -5.47 9.72
N GLU A 149 3.32 -5.58 8.44
CA GLU A 149 1.98 -6.02 7.99
C GLU A 149 0.87 -5.31 8.79
N TRP A 150 1.00 -3.98 8.94
CA TRP A 150 0.21 -3.21 9.90
C TRP A 150 -1.28 -3.09 9.53
N GLY A 151 -1.66 -3.55 8.34
CA GLY A 151 -3.04 -3.51 7.87
C GLY A 151 -3.96 -4.32 8.80
N ASN A 152 -3.42 -5.35 9.44
CA ASN A 152 -4.13 -6.18 10.41
C ASN A 152 -4.14 -5.61 11.84
N PHE A 153 -3.63 -4.40 12.06
CA PHE A 153 -3.70 -3.75 13.36
C PHE A 153 -5.15 -3.58 13.80
N TYR A 154 -5.42 -3.91 15.07
CA TYR A 154 -6.72 -3.70 15.71
C TYR A 154 -6.53 -3.14 17.11
N SER A 155 -7.37 -2.17 17.45
CA SER A 155 -7.50 -1.62 18.79
C SER A 155 -8.96 -1.25 19.02
N PRO A 156 -9.50 -1.43 20.24
CA PRO A 156 -10.85 -0.95 20.58
C PRO A 156 -10.97 0.59 20.47
N HIS A 157 -9.85 1.30 20.36
CA HIS A 157 -9.82 2.75 20.15
C HIS A 157 -9.90 3.17 18.68
N LEU A 158 -9.89 2.23 17.72
CA LEU A 158 -10.14 2.56 16.33
C LEU A 158 -11.60 3.03 16.17
N PRO A 159 -11.85 4.14 15.45
CA PRO A 159 -13.18 4.72 15.29
C PRO A 159 -13.98 3.95 14.22
N VAL A 160 -14.21 2.66 14.46
CA VAL A 160 -14.94 1.75 13.58
C VAL A 160 -16.43 2.10 13.63
N THR A 161 -16.98 2.50 12.49
CA THR A 161 -18.41 2.84 12.34
C THR A 161 -19.22 1.65 11.84
N GLU A 162 -20.55 1.80 11.83
CA GLU A 162 -21.44 0.81 11.21
C GLU A 162 -21.15 0.58 9.70
N TYR A 163 -20.65 1.59 8.99
CA TYR A 163 -20.29 1.48 7.57
C TYR A 163 -19.05 0.62 7.37
N ASP A 164 -18.08 0.77 8.28
CA ASP A 164 -16.85 -0.04 8.28
C ASP A 164 -17.14 -1.48 8.68
N GLN A 165 -18.03 -1.70 9.66
CA GLN A 165 -18.48 -3.04 10.08
C GLN A 165 -19.22 -3.76 8.94
N ALA A 166 -20.14 -3.07 8.26
CA ALA A 166 -20.84 -3.64 7.12
C ALA A 166 -19.87 -3.99 5.98
N LEU A 167 -18.94 -3.08 5.65
CA LEU A 167 -17.88 -3.33 4.67
C LEU A 167 -17.03 -4.55 5.05
N ASP A 168 -16.60 -4.65 6.31
CA ASP A 168 -15.80 -5.77 6.80
C ASP A 168 -16.56 -7.10 6.70
N SER A 169 -17.81 -7.13 7.14
CA SER A 169 -18.64 -8.34 7.12
C SER A 169 -18.90 -8.90 5.73
N GLU A 170 -18.91 -8.03 4.71
CA GLU A 170 -19.14 -8.37 3.30
C GLU A 170 -17.83 -8.51 2.51
N SER A 171 -16.68 -8.32 3.17
CA SER A 171 -15.37 -8.44 2.53
C SER A 171 -14.94 -9.89 2.33
N LEU A 172 -13.88 -10.11 1.55
CA LEU A 172 -13.28 -11.44 1.36
C LEU A 172 -12.61 -11.98 2.64
N ASN A 173 -12.34 -11.10 3.60
CA ASN A 173 -11.61 -11.41 4.83
C ASN A 173 -12.26 -10.74 6.06
N PRO A 174 -13.50 -11.13 6.45
CA PRO A 174 -14.18 -10.54 7.59
C PRO A 174 -13.40 -10.68 8.89
N GLY A 175 -13.35 -9.61 9.70
CA GLY A 175 -12.61 -9.56 10.96
C GLY A 175 -11.10 -9.37 10.81
N GLU A 176 -10.58 -9.28 9.58
CA GLU A 176 -9.17 -9.07 9.30
C GLU A 176 -8.91 -7.74 8.59
N GLN A 177 -7.66 -7.28 8.58
CA GLN A 177 -7.23 -6.07 7.86
C GLN A 177 -8.02 -4.81 8.23
N ILE A 178 -8.45 -4.69 9.51
CA ILE A 178 -9.35 -3.62 9.96
C ILE A 178 -8.70 -2.24 9.77
N TYR A 179 -7.43 -2.08 10.14
CA TYR A 179 -6.73 -0.81 9.94
C TYR A 179 -6.58 -0.47 8.45
N GLU A 180 -6.29 -1.47 7.60
CA GLU A 180 -6.25 -1.28 6.14
C GLU A 180 -7.61 -0.86 5.57
N LYS A 181 -8.71 -1.52 5.98
CA LYS A 181 -10.09 -1.16 5.58
C LYS A 181 -10.48 0.26 5.96
N LEU A 182 -9.93 0.79 7.06
CA LEU A 182 -10.20 2.15 7.50
C LEU A 182 -9.40 3.22 6.75
N THR A 183 -8.29 2.86 6.11
CA THR A 183 -7.26 3.82 5.67
C THR A 183 -6.85 3.73 4.21
N SER A 184 -6.95 2.56 3.57
CA SER A 184 -6.37 2.35 2.24
C SER A 184 -7.31 2.72 1.09
N GLY A 185 -6.71 2.98 -0.06
CA GLY A 185 -7.39 3.43 -1.27
C GLY A 185 -8.34 2.41 -1.88
N MET A 186 -8.29 1.12 -1.48
CA MET A 186 -9.30 0.14 -1.90
C MET A 186 -10.68 0.42 -1.30
N TYR A 187 -10.74 0.99 -0.09
CA TYR A 187 -11.96 1.00 0.72
C TYR A 187 -12.59 2.38 0.90
N LEU A 188 -11.84 3.49 0.74
CA LEU A 188 -12.40 4.83 0.96
C LEU A 188 -13.64 5.12 0.10
N GLY A 189 -13.59 4.78 -1.20
CA GLY A 189 -14.72 4.97 -2.10
C GLY A 189 -15.94 4.13 -1.73
N GLU A 190 -15.72 2.90 -1.25
CA GLU A 190 -16.79 2.02 -0.81
C GLU A 190 -17.46 2.51 0.49
N ILE A 191 -16.69 3.10 1.40
CA ILE A 191 -17.23 3.74 2.61
C ILE A 191 -18.08 4.95 2.23
N VAL A 192 -17.59 5.81 1.33
CA VAL A 192 -18.37 6.95 0.82
C VAL A 192 -19.68 6.46 0.19
N ARG A 193 -19.63 5.42 -0.65
CA ARG A 193 -20.85 4.83 -1.27
C ARG A 193 -21.85 4.35 -0.21
N ARG A 194 -21.39 3.67 0.85
CA ARG A 194 -22.26 3.17 1.93
C ARG A 194 -22.95 4.31 2.69
N VAL A 195 -22.23 5.38 2.98
CA VAL A 195 -22.81 6.59 3.60
C VAL A 195 -23.87 7.21 2.68
N LEU A 196 -23.54 7.38 1.39
CA LEU A 196 -24.45 7.92 0.40
C LEU A 196 -25.72 7.07 0.24
N LEU A 197 -25.57 5.74 0.14
CA LEU A 197 -26.70 4.82 0.06
C LEU A 197 -27.63 4.96 1.27
N LYS A 198 -27.07 5.03 2.48
CA LYS A 198 -27.87 5.21 3.69
C LYS A 198 -28.63 6.54 3.68
N LEU A 199 -27.98 7.63 3.30
CA LEU A 199 -28.63 8.94 3.19
C LEU A 199 -29.71 8.96 2.10
N SER A 200 -29.50 8.28 0.98
CA SER A 200 -30.52 8.17 -0.07
C SER A 200 -31.75 7.41 0.41
N LEU A 201 -31.56 6.30 1.13
CA LEU A 201 -32.68 5.50 1.66
C LEU A 201 -33.45 6.23 2.78
N GLN A 202 -32.79 7.08 3.57
CA GLN A 202 -33.41 7.76 4.72
C GLN A 202 -33.94 9.15 4.41
N CYS A 203 -33.25 9.89 3.55
CA CYS A 203 -33.49 11.32 3.30
C CYS A 203 -33.74 11.63 1.82
N ALA A 204 -33.76 10.63 0.93
CA ALA A 204 -33.98 10.79 -0.50
C ALA A 204 -33.09 11.85 -1.17
N ILE A 205 -31.81 11.95 -0.76
CA ILE A 205 -30.88 12.99 -1.26
C ILE A 205 -30.64 12.94 -2.78
N PHE A 206 -30.92 11.78 -3.41
CA PHE A 206 -30.87 11.55 -4.86
C PHE A 206 -32.24 11.22 -5.46
N GLY A 207 -33.33 11.36 -4.70
CA GLY A 207 -34.66 10.89 -5.12
C GLY A 207 -34.73 9.36 -5.20
N ASP A 208 -35.36 8.86 -6.27
CA ASP A 208 -35.43 7.42 -6.55
C ASP A 208 -34.07 6.91 -7.04
N ILE A 209 -33.55 5.88 -6.36
CA ILE A 209 -32.26 5.27 -6.65
C ILE A 209 -32.36 3.88 -7.27
N ASP A 210 -33.57 3.37 -7.54
CA ASP A 210 -33.76 1.99 -8.02
C ASP A 210 -33.17 1.74 -9.41
N HIS A 211 -33.07 2.78 -10.23
CA HIS A 211 -32.42 2.72 -11.54
C HIS A 211 -30.92 3.02 -11.51
N THR A 212 -30.36 3.37 -10.34
CA THR A 212 -28.95 3.77 -10.19
C THR A 212 -28.06 2.59 -9.84
N HIS A 213 -26.74 2.77 -9.93
CA HIS A 213 -25.77 1.78 -9.45
C HIS A 213 -25.29 2.05 -8.01
N LEU A 214 -26.00 2.87 -7.22
CA LEU A 214 -25.59 3.17 -5.84
C LEU A 214 -25.54 1.94 -4.92
N LYS A 215 -26.33 0.90 -5.22
CA LYS A 215 -26.33 -0.38 -4.49
C LYS A 215 -25.16 -1.31 -4.90
N THR A 216 -24.46 -1.00 -5.99
CA THR A 216 -23.36 -1.82 -6.51
C THR A 216 -22.06 -1.56 -5.76
N HIS A 217 -21.50 -2.60 -5.14
CA HIS A 217 -20.28 -2.49 -4.33
C HIS A 217 -19.05 -2.14 -5.19
N PHE A 218 -18.14 -1.35 -4.61
CA PHE A 218 -16.82 -0.99 -5.16
C PHE A 218 -16.83 -0.23 -6.51
N LEU A 219 -18.00 0.22 -6.98
CA LEU A 219 -18.11 0.99 -8.21
C LEU A 219 -17.61 2.43 -8.03
N LEU A 220 -17.87 3.02 -6.85
CA LEU A 220 -17.29 4.28 -6.44
C LEU A 220 -15.89 4.03 -5.85
N ARG A 221 -14.84 4.42 -6.59
CA ARG A 221 -13.43 4.19 -6.20
C ARG A 221 -12.77 5.46 -5.69
N THR A 222 -11.62 5.31 -5.04
CA THR A 222 -10.84 6.42 -4.49
C THR A 222 -10.44 7.50 -5.51
N PRO A 223 -10.12 7.21 -6.77
CA PRO A 223 -9.92 8.26 -7.76
C PRO A 223 -11.17 9.12 -8.00
N HIS A 224 -12.36 8.52 -7.92
CA HIS A 224 -13.64 9.24 -8.09
C HIS A 224 -13.90 10.15 -6.89
N ILE A 225 -13.72 9.66 -5.65
CA ILE A 225 -13.87 10.51 -4.46
C ILE A 225 -12.80 11.60 -4.41
N SER A 226 -11.57 11.33 -4.86
CA SER A 226 -10.53 12.34 -4.96
C SER A 226 -10.94 13.46 -5.92
N ALA A 227 -11.43 13.11 -7.12
CA ALA A 227 -11.92 14.09 -8.08
C ALA A 227 -13.08 14.92 -7.53
N MET A 228 -14.09 14.29 -6.92
CA MET A 228 -15.23 14.99 -6.30
C MET A 228 -14.79 15.89 -5.15
N HIS A 229 -13.85 15.43 -4.32
CA HIS A 229 -13.37 16.19 -3.18
C HIS A 229 -12.54 17.42 -3.61
N HIS A 230 -11.81 17.35 -4.73
CA HIS A 230 -11.06 18.49 -5.28
C HIS A 230 -11.90 19.42 -6.18
N ASP A 231 -13.20 19.20 -6.29
CA ASP A 231 -14.06 20.05 -7.10
C ASP A 231 -14.25 21.42 -6.43
N GLU A 232 -13.64 22.45 -7.02
CA GLU A 232 -13.76 23.85 -6.60
C GLU A 232 -14.67 24.67 -7.54
N THR A 233 -15.37 24.02 -8.48
CA THR A 233 -16.29 24.71 -9.38
C THR A 233 -17.49 25.27 -8.59
N PRO A 234 -18.02 26.47 -8.94
CA PRO A 234 -19.12 27.09 -8.17
C PRO A 234 -20.37 26.22 -8.07
N ASP A 235 -20.62 25.39 -9.08
CA ASP A 235 -21.75 24.47 -9.16
C ASP A 235 -21.40 23.02 -8.80
N LEU A 236 -20.15 22.70 -8.49
CA LEU A 236 -19.66 21.34 -8.25
C LEU A 236 -19.92 20.40 -9.43
N LYS A 237 -19.55 20.84 -10.64
CA LYS A 237 -19.77 20.11 -11.89
C LYS A 237 -19.08 18.75 -11.92
N ILE A 238 -17.85 18.63 -11.41
CA ILE A 238 -17.11 17.36 -11.37
C ILE A 238 -17.81 16.37 -10.44
N VAL A 239 -18.41 16.85 -9.34
CA VAL A 239 -19.26 16.00 -8.49
C VAL A 239 -20.45 15.45 -9.27
N ALA A 240 -21.15 16.29 -10.03
CA ALA A 240 -22.26 15.84 -10.88
C ALA A 240 -21.79 14.78 -11.90
N GLU A 241 -20.70 15.06 -12.61
CA GLU A 241 -20.12 14.18 -13.63
C GLU A 241 -19.73 12.82 -13.05
N LYS A 242 -19.04 12.78 -11.89
CA LYS A 242 -18.62 11.51 -11.29
C LYS A 242 -19.79 10.69 -10.75
N LEU A 243 -20.84 11.35 -10.25
CA LEU A 243 -22.08 10.67 -9.84
C LEU A 243 -22.83 10.09 -11.05
N GLU A 244 -22.89 10.81 -12.15
CA GLU A 244 -23.52 10.35 -13.39
C GLU A 244 -22.73 9.19 -14.02
N GLU A 245 -21.43 9.38 -14.27
CA GLU A 245 -20.56 8.41 -14.94
C GLU A 245 -20.45 7.07 -14.20
N ASN A 246 -20.44 7.10 -12.86
CA ASN A 246 -20.14 5.91 -12.06
C ASN A 246 -21.37 5.33 -11.39
N LEU A 247 -22.42 6.10 -11.17
CA LEU A 247 -23.60 5.65 -10.42
C LEU A 247 -24.91 5.86 -11.16
N GLU A 248 -24.91 6.46 -12.35
CA GLU A 248 -26.12 6.84 -13.10
C GLU A 248 -27.04 7.80 -12.33
N ILE A 249 -26.46 8.61 -11.43
CA ILE A 249 -27.18 9.61 -10.65
C ILE A 249 -27.10 10.96 -11.38
N THR A 250 -28.24 11.45 -11.85
CA THR A 250 -28.34 12.70 -12.62
C THR A 250 -29.22 13.73 -11.90
N GLY A 251 -29.22 14.98 -12.37
CA GLY A 251 -30.16 16.00 -11.88
C GLY A 251 -29.95 16.44 -10.42
N THR A 252 -28.77 16.23 -9.85
CA THR A 252 -28.47 16.58 -8.45
C THR A 252 -28.52 18.09 -8.21
N SER A 253 -29.09 18.52 -7.09
CA SER A 253 -29.01 19.91 -6.62
C SER A 253 -27.60 20.30 -6.17
N LEU A 254 -27.30 21.60 -6.10
CA LEU A 254 -26.02 22.07 -5.54
C LEU A 254 -25.87 21.68 -4.07
N GLU A 255 -26.96 21.72 -3.31
CA GLU A 255 -27.03 21.30 -1.90
C GLU A 255 -26.64 19.83 -1.75
N THR A 256 -27.20 18.95 -2.59
CA THR A 256 -26.84 17.53 -2.61
C THR A 256 -25.35 17.35 -2.92
N ARG A 257 -24.82 18.05 -3.91
CA ARG A 257 -23.39 17.94 -4.27
C ARG A 257 -22.46 18.41 -3.14
N LYS A 258 -22.83 19.45 -2.40
CA LYS A 258 -22.10 19.88 -1.20
C LYS A 258 -22.07 18.81 -0.11
N ILE A 259 -23.17 18.09 0.09
CA ILE A 259 -23.22 16.95 1.02
C ILE A 259 -22.23 15.85 0.59
N VAL A 260 -22.16 15.55 -0.72
CA VAL A 260 -21.21 14.55 -1.24
C VAL A 260 -19.76 14.97 -0.96
N VAL A 261 -19.41 16.24 -1.20
CA VAL A 261 -18.07 16.76 -0.91
C VAL A 261 -17.72 16.64 0.57
N GLU A 262 -18.66 16.98 1.46
CA GLU A 262 -18.46 16.88 2.92
C GLU A 262 -18.23 15.43 3.36
N ILE A 263 -18.96 14.47 2.79
CA ILE A 263 -18.76 13.04 3.09
C ILE A 263 -17.39 12.57 2.61
N CYS A 264 -16.96 12.98 1.41
CA CYS A 264 -15.62 12.70 0.91
C CYS A 264 -14.55 13.25 1.85
N ASP A 265 -14.72 14.48 2.36
CA ASP A 265 -13.80 15.09 3.33
C ASP A 265 -13.75 14.30 4.64
N ILE A 266 -14.89 13.97 5.24
CA ILE A 266 -14.96 13.21 6.50
C ILE A 266 -14.22 11.87 6.37
N VAL A 267 -14.47 11.11 5.30
CA VAL A 267 -13.85 9.80 5.09
C VAL A 267 -12.34 9.93 4.82
N ALA A 268 -11.94 10.84 3.93
CA ALA A 268 -10.52 11.05 3.59
C ALA A 268 -9.72 11.58 4.79
N ARG A 269 -10.29 12.53 5.55
CA ARG A 269 -9.68 13.09 6.76
C ARG A 269 -9.50 12.03 7.84
N ARG A 270 -10.53 11.21 8.09
CA ARG A 270 -10.42 10.08 9.03
C ARG A 270 -9.27 9.14 8.64
N ALA A 271 -9.22 8.75 7.37
CA ALA A 271 -8.19 7.86 6.85
C ALA A 271 -6.78 8.46 7.00
N ALA A 272 -6.59 9.73 6.61
CA ALA A 272 -5.32 10.43 6.71
C ALA A 272 -4.84 10.59 8.16
N ARG A 273 -5.75 10.87 9.10
CA ARG A 273 -5.42 10.99 10.53
C ARG A 273 -5.02 9.66 11.14
N LEU A 274 -5.71 8.58 10.77
CA LEU A 274 -5.35 7.22 11.21
C LEU A 274 -3.99 6.80 10.62
N ALA A 275 -3.74 7.10 9.35
CA ALA A 275 -2.46 6.88 8.68
C ALA A 275 -1.31 7.62 9.39
N ALA A 276 -1.49 8.90 9.71
CA ALA A 276 -0.53 9.69 10.49
C ALA A 276 -0.26 9.08 11.87
N ALA A 277 -1.29 8.56 12.56
CA ALA A 277 -1.13 7.90 13.85
C ALA A 277 -0.29 6.61 13.76
N GLY A 278 -0.39 5.86 12.65
CA GLY A 278 0.47 4.70 12.37
C GLY A 278 1.94 5.10 12.24
N VAL A 279 2.22 6.15 11.45
CA VAL A 279 3.57 6.71 11.29
C VAL A 279 4.12 7.24 12.62
N ALA A 280 3.31 7.98 13.38
CA ALA A 280 3.68 8.47 14.70
C ALA A 280 3.98 7.32 15.67
N GLY A 281 3.28 6.18 15.55
CA GLY A 281 3.56 4.96 16.31
C GLY A 281 4.96 4.40 16.05
N ILE A 282 5.41 4.40 14.79
CA ILE A 282 6.78 3.99 14.41
C ILE A 282 7.81 4.95 15.02
N LEU A 283 7.59 6.27 14.88
CA LEU A 283 8.47 7.28 15.45
C LEU A 283 8.61 7.13 16.97
N LYS A 284 7.49 6.95 17.68
CA LYS A 284 7.44 6.66 19.12
C LYS A 284 8.21 5.40 19.48
N LYS A 285 8.00 4.33 18.72
CA LYS A 285 8.68 3.05 18.96
C LYS A 285 10.21 3.16 18.82
N LEU A 286 10.67 4.07 17.97
CA LEU A 286 12.08 4.37 17.74
C LEU A 286 12.65 5.48 18.63
N GLY A 287 11.84 6.08 19.52
CA GLY A 287 12.25 7.22 20.35
C GLY A 287 12.53 8.49 19.54
N ARG A 288 11.91 8.62 18.35
CA ARG A 288 12.04 9.74 17.41
C ARG A 288 10.87 10.72 17.49
N ASP A 289 10.08 10.66 18.56
CA ASP A 289 8.89 11.50 18.79
C ASP A 289 9.13 12.68 19.74
N GLY A 290 10.36 12.89 20.20
CA GLY A 290 10.71 13.94 21.16
C GLY A 290 12.05 14.64 20.87
N PRO A 291 12.33 15.77 21.55
CA PRO A 291 13.48 16.63 21.28
C PRO A 291 14.82 16.06 21.76
N THR A 292 14.81 14.89 22.41
CA THR A 292 15.98 14.29 23.05
C THR A 292 17.02 13.76 22.07
N GLU A 293 16.62 13.42 20.85
CA GLU A 293 17.55 13.03 19.78
C GLU A 293 17.34 13.90 18.54
N LYS A 294 18.26 14.86 18.32
CA LYS A 294 18.23 15.82 17.19
C LYS A 294 18.62 15.21 15.84
N HIS A 295 18.26 13.96 15.58
CA HIS A 295 18.51 13.34 14.29
C HIS A 295 17.30 13.51 13.39
N ARG A 296 17.55 14.04 12.20
CA ARG A 296 16.57 14.09 11.12
C ARG A 296 16.07 12.67 10.85
N SER A 297 14.76 12.53 10.78
CA SER A 297 14.07 11.26 10.54
C SER A 297 13.23 11.42 9.27
N VAL A 298 13.44 10.55 8.30
CA VAL A 298 12.72 10.59 7.04
C VAL A 298 11.78 9.39 6.94
N ILE A 299 10.52 9.67 6.63
CA ILE A 299 9.50 8.67 6.32
C ILE A 299 9.30 8.68 4.81
N ALA A 300 9.73 7.62 4.15
CA ALA A 300 9.52 7.41 2.73
C ALA A 300 8.11 6.84 2.51
N ILE A 301 7.30 7.51 1.69
CA ILE A 301 5.93 7.10 1.39
C ILE A 301 5.80 6.85 -0.11
N ASP A 302 5.24 5.70 -0.45
CA ASP A 302 4.86 5.29 -1.81
C ASP A 302 3.37 4.93 -1.83
N GLY A 303 2.76 4.92 -3.01
CA GLY A 303 1.41 4.48 -3.26
C GLY A 303 0.47 5.59 -3.77
N GLY A 304 -0.38 5.21 -4.72
CA GLY A 304 -1.24 6.15 -5.45
C GLY A 304 -2.30 6.89 -4.61
N LEU A 305 -2.60 6.44 -3.38
CA LEU A 305 -3.47 7.22 -2.48
C LEU A 305 -2.72 8.46 -1.97
N PHE A 306 -1.47 8.31 -1.54
CA PHE A 306 -0.67 9.46 -1.10
C PHE A 306 -0.25 10.35 -2.27
N GLU A 307 0.14 9.76 -3.39
CA GLU A 307 0.59 10.50 -4.58
C GLU A 307 -0.51 11.37 -5.19
N HIS A 308 -1.70 10.79 -5.45
CA HIS A 308 -2.71 11.44 -6.27
C HIS A 308 -3.85 12.09 -5.48
N TYR A 309 -3.98 11.83 -4.17
CA TYR A 309 -5.01 12.44 -3.34
C TYR A 309 -4.41 13.54 -2.46
N SER A 310 -4.17 14.72 -3.05
CA SER A 310 -3.44 15.81 -2.36
C SER A 310 -4.06 16.28 -1.03
N LYS A 311 -5.40 16.23 -0.90
CA LYS A 311 -6.09 16.51 0.37
C LYS A 311 -5.80 15.47 1.46
N PHE A 312 -5.64 14.20 1.08
CA PHE A 312 -5.24 13.13 2.00
C PHE A 312 -3.79 13.32 2.47
N SER A 313 -2.84 13.52 1.55
CA SER A 313 -1.42 13.67 1.90
C SER A 313 -1.16 14.90 2.75
N LYS A 314 -1.74 16.06 2.41
CA LYS A 314 -1.68 17.26 3.26
C LYS A 314 -2.28 17.04 4.65
N CYS A 315 -3.42 16.36 4.74
CA CYS A 315 -4.05 16.07 6.02
C CYS A 315 -3.16 15.14 6.87
N LEU A 316 -2.53 14.14 6.25
CA LEU A 316 -1.59 13.23 6.92
C LEU A 316 -0.40 14.02 7.48
N GLU A 317 0.26 14.85 6.67
CA GLU A 317 1.41 15.66 7.09
C GLU A 317 1.04 16.62 8.23
N THR A 318 -0.06 17.37 8.09
CA THR A 318 -0.54 18.26 9.16
C THR A 318 -0.85 17.49 10.44
N THR A 319 -1.51 16.34 10.32
CA THR A 319 -1.83 15.51 11.49
C THR A 319 -0.58 14.94 12.14
N LEU A 320 0.44 14.59 11.36
CA LEU A 320 1.71 14.12 11.90
C LEU A 320 2.40 15.23 12.70
N CYS A 321 2.40 16.48 12.20
CA CYS A 321 2.90 17.63 12.96
C CYS A 321 2.10 17.85 14.26
N GLU A 322 0.77 17.75 14.21
CA GLU A 322 -0.10 17.83 15.40
C GLU A 322 0.26 16.76 16.46
N LEU A 323 0.52 15.53 16.03
CA LEU A 323 0.79 14.39 16.92
C LEU A 323 2.19 14.41 17.54
N LEU A 324 3.17 14.99 16.85
CA LEU A 324 4.55 15.10 17.31
C LEU A 324 4.81 16.39 18.12
N GLY A 325 4.05 17.45 17.86
CA GLY A 325 4.32 18.79 18.38
C GLY A 325 5.39 19.53 17.58
N GLU A 326 5.48 20.85 17.76
CA GLU A 326 6.31 21.73 16.92
C GLU A 326 7.77 21.27 16.86
N GLU A 327 8.44 21.10 18.00
CA GLU A 327 9.89 20.78 18.05
C GLU A 327 10.24 19.44 17.38
N ALA A 328 9.47 18.38 17.61
CA ALA A 328 9.75 17.07 17.04
C ALA A 328 9.38 17.02 15.54
N SER A 329 8.34 17.76 15.13
CA SER A 329 7.91 17.81 13.73
C SER A 329 8.96 18.43 12.80
N GLU A 330 9.77 19.38 13.27
CA GLU A 330 10.86 19.97 12.48
C GLU A 330 11.96 18.97 12.10
N LEU A 331 12.10 17.89 12.89
CA LEU A 331 13.09 16.83 12.65
C LEU A 331 12.54 15.72 11.75
N VAL A 332 11.23 15.69 11.49
CA VAL A 332 10.58 14.62 10.73
C VAL A 332 10.20 15.14 9.34
N ALA A 333 10.75 14.51 8.31
CA ALA A 333 10.38 14.78 6.93
C ALA A 333 9.59 13.60 6.35
N VAL A 334 8.45 13.89 5.75
CA VAL A 334 7.71 12.94 4.91
C VAL A 334 8.14 13.17 3.46
N LYS A 335 8.54 12.11 2.76
CA LYS A 335 8.95 12.18 1.36
C LYS A 335 8.18 11.19 0.53
N HIS A 336 7.57 11.69 -0.55
CA HIS A 336 7.09 10.81 -1.61
C HIS A 336 8.28 10.14 -2.32
N VAL A 337 8.14 8.86 -2.65
CA VAL A 337 9.15 8.09 -3.38
C VAL A 337 8.49 7.41 -4.55
N ASP A 338 8.88 7.83 -5.76
CA ASP A 338 8.44 7.22 -7.00
C ASP A 338 9.17 5.89 -7.20
N ASP A 339 8.41 4.81 -7.41
CA ASP A 339 8.93 3.44 -7.63
C ASP A 339 9.93 2.96 -6.56
N GLY A 340 9.61 3.24 -5.29
CA GLY A 340 10.44 2.79 -4.17
C GLY A 340 10.57 1.28 -4.15
N SER A 341 9.49 0.58 -4.49
CA SER A 341 9.46 -0.88 -4.48
C SER A 341 10.28 -1.55 -5.60
N GLY A 342 10.33 -0.98 -6.81
CA GLY A 342 11.15 -1.50 -7.92
C GLY A 342 12.64 -1.26 -7.70
N ILE A 343 13.02 0.00 -7.39
CA ILE A 343 14.41 0.37 -7.11
C ILE A 343 14.93 -0.39 -5.88
N GLY A 344 14.13 -0.46 -4.81
CA GLY A 344 14.47 -1.20 -3.60
C GLY A 344 14.68 -2.70 -3.85
N ALA A 345 13.85 -3.32 -4.70
CA ALA A 345 14.02 -4.72 -5.11
C ALA A 345 15.36 -4.95 -5.80
N ALA A 346 15.69 -4.09 -6.76
CA ALA A 346 16.95 -4.18 -7.50
C ALA A 346 18.17 -3.99 -6.58
N LEU A 347 18.13 -3.03 -5.66
CA LEU A 347 19.20 -2.78 -4.71
C LEU A 347 19.40 -3.94 -3.73
N ILE A 348 18.31 -4.51 -3.20
CA ILE A 348 18.39 -5.67 -2.31
C ILE A 348 18.90 -6.88 -3.08
N ALA A 349 18.41 -7.13 -4.30
CA ALA A 349 18.92 -8.21 -5.16
C ALA A 349 20.42 -8.05 -5.43
N ALA A 350 20.87 -6.84 -5.79
CA ALA A 350 22.29 -6.53 -5.99
C ALA A 350 23.11 -6.76 -4.70
N SER A 351 22.53 -6.46 -3.53
CA SER A 351 23.15 -6.73 -2.24
C SER A 351 23.28 -8.23 -1.92
N GLN A 352 22.54 -9.09 -2.61
CA GLN A 352 22.59 -10.55 -2.44
C GLN A 352 23.25 -11.24 -3.64
N SER A 353 23.82 -10.46 -4.56
CA SER A 353 24.38 -10.98 -5.80
C SER A 353 25.40 -12.07 -5.54
N ARG A 354 25.23 -13.21 -6.21
CA ARG A 354 26.19 -14.33 -6.15
C ARG A 354 27.50 -14.02 -6.88
N TYR A 355 27.57 -12.90 -7.59
CA TYR A 355 28.75 -12.43 -8.33
C TYR A 355 29.65 -11.48 -7.53
N ARG A 356 29.32 -11.20 -6.26
CA ARG A 356 30.06 -10.28 -5.37
C ARG A 356 31.55 -10.57 -5.18
N ASN A 357 32.01 -11.78 -5.49
CA ASN A 357 33.41 -12.21 -5.33
C ASN A 357 34.12 -12.56 -6.66
N THR A 358 33.63 -12.06 -7.81
CA THR A 358 34.18 -12.40 -9.14
C THR A 358 34.91 -11.26 -9.86
N GLU A 359 35.38 -10.25 -9.14
CA GLU A 359 36.31 -9.22 -9.67
C GLU A 359 37.69 -9.31 -9.03
#